data_AF-A0A0G0XRG5-F1
#
_entry.id   AF-A0A0G0XRG5-F1
#
_cell.length_a   1.000
_cell.length_b   1.000
_cell.length_c   1.000
_cell.angle_alpha   90.00
_cell.angle_beta   90.00
_cell.angle_gamma   90.00
#
_symmetry.space_group_name_H-M   'P 1'
#
loop_
_entity.id
_entity.type
_entity.pdbx_description
1 polymer ?
#
loop_
_entity_poly.entity_id
_entity_poly.type
_entity_poly.pdbx_seq_one_letter_code
_entity_poly.pdbx_strand_id
1 'polypeptide(L)'
;MTIDELQKLYESLEAEEKTLKDQLNRIANKNPAVKGDYEVRVPNYGDEDEENIQESVDLDSNMAMVNELETKLREIEETKKKIKDGTYGKTN
;
A
#
# COMPACT_ATOMS: atom_id res chain seq x y z
N MET A 1 -22.97 -4.70 13.95
CA MET A 1 -21.87 -3.78 14.28
C MET A 1 -22.45 -2.56 14.95
N THR A 2 -22.03 -2.26 16.18
CA THR A 2 -22.39 -1.02 16.89
C THR A 2 -21.54 0.15 16.36
N ILE A 3 -21.93 1.38 16.70
CA ILE A 3 -21.15 2.58 16.34
C ILE A 3 -19.74 2.52 16.95
N ASP A 4 -19.62 2.03 18.19
CA ASP A 4 -18.33 1.87 18.89
C ASP A 4 -17.42 0.83 18.22
N GLU A 5 -17.99 -0.25 17.68
CA GLU A 5 -17.22 -1.26 16.94
C GLU A 5 -16.71 -0.70 15.60
N LEU A 6 -17.52 0.09 14.90
CA LEU A 6 -17.13 0.75 13.65
C LEU A 6 -16.05 1.81 13.89
N GLN A 7 -16.13 2.55 15.00
CA GLN A 7 -15.13 3.53 15.42
C GLN A 7 -13.78 2.84 15.67
N LYS A 8 -13.76 1.76 16.45
CA LYS A 8 -12.53 0.99 16.72
C LYS A 8 -11.93 0.39 15.46
N LEU A 9 -12.78 -0.13 14.56
CA LEU A 9 -12.34 -0.63 13.27
C LEU A 9 -11.71 0.50 12.44
N TYR A 10 -12.33 1.67 12.39
CA TYR A 10 -11.80 2.83 11.67
C TYR A 10 -10.42 3.24 12.19
N GLU A 11 -10.24 3.31 13.51
CA GLU A 11 -8.95 3.63 14.14
C GLU A 11 -7.87 2.58 13.84
N SER A 12 -8.23 1.29 13.85
CA SER A 12 -7.31 0.21 13.45
C SER A 12 -6.89 0.35 12.00
N LEU A 13 -7.84 0.62 11.10
CA LEU A 13 -7.59 0.83 9.68
C LEU A 13 -6.72 2.07 9.43
N GLU A 14 -6.84 3.12 10.24
CA GLU A 14 -5.95 4.29 10.17
C GLU A 14 -4.51 3.97 10.56
N ALA A 15 -4.32 3.18 11.62
CA ALA A 15 -2.99 2.73 12.02
C ALA A 15 -2.34 1.84 10.94
N GLU A 16 -3.13 0.95 10.36
CA GLU A 16 -2.68 0.07 9.28
C GLU A 16 -2.37 0.84 7.99
N GLU A 17 -3.24 1.75 7.57
CA GLU A 17 -3.01 2.65 6.42
C GLU A 17 -1.69 3.39 6.55
N LYS A 18 -1.41 3.96 7.74
CA LYS A 18 -0.14 4.64 8.01
C LYS A 18 1.05 3.69 7.87
N THR A 19 0.93 2.49 8.42
CA THR A 19 1.98 1.48 8.37
C THR A 19 2.28 1.03 6.94
N LEU A 20 1.25 0.82 6.11
CA LEU A 20 1.41 0.48 4.70
C LEU A 20 2.06 1.64 3.92
N LYS A 21 1.65 2.89 4.17
CA LYS A 21 2.26 4.07 3.56
C LYS A 21 3.74 4.18 3.92
N ASP A 22 4.10 3.89 5.17
CA ASP A 22 5.49 3.90 5.63
C ASP A 22 6.32 2.77 4.98
N GLN A 23 5.73 1.60 4.75
CA GLN A 23 6.39 0.51 4.01
C GLN A 23 6.59 0.86 2.54
N LEU A 24 5.55 1.37 1.88
CA LEU A 24 5.61 1.81 0.48
C LEU A 24 6.67 2.90 0.29
N ASN A 25 6.74 3.89 1.17
CA ASN A 25 7.73 4.97 1.08
C ASN A 25 9.20 4.49 1.17
N ARG A 26 9.46 3.26 1.66
CA ARG A 26 10.82 2.70 1.72
C ARG A 26 11.28 2.15 0.38
N ILE A 27 10.36 1.57 -0.39
CA ILE A 27 10.65 0.82 -1.62
C ILE A 27 10.09 1.48 -2.89
N ALA A 28 9.25 2.50 -2.73
CA ALA A 28 8.56 3.18 -3.82
C ALA A 28 8.40 4.68 -3.55
N ASN A 29 8.12 5.42 -4.62
CA ASN A 29 7.78 6.84 -4.58
C ASN A 29 6.30 7.01 -4.92
N LYS A 30 5.62 7.89 -4.19
CA LYS A 30 4.24 8.27 -4.54
C LYS A 30 4.23 8.91 -5.92
N ASN A 31 3.35 8.43 -6.80
CA ASN A 31 3.07 9.08 -8.06
C ASN A 31 2.29 10.39 -7.80
N PRO A 32 2.82 11.57 -8.15
CA PRO A 32 2.09 12.83 -7.98
C PRO A 32 0.88 12.95 -8.91
N ALA A 33 0.83 12.18 -10.01
CA ALA A 33 -0.25 12.22 -10.98
C ALA A 33 -1.46 11.39 -10.55
N VAL A 34 -1.24 10.30 -9.79
CA VAL A 34 -2.30 9.35 -9.41
C VAL A 34 -2.27 9.10 -7.91
N LYS A 35 -3.34 9.53 -7.22
CA LYS A 35 -3.46 9.34 -5.77
C LYS A 35 -3.58 7.85 -5.44
N GLY A 36 -2.65 7.34 -4.65
CA GLY A 36 -2.63 5.94 -4.21
C GLY A 36 -1.78 5.02 -5.09
N ASP A 37 -1.14 5.57 -6.12
CA ASP A 37 -0.20 4.88 -7.00
C ASP A 37 1.24 5.18 -6.57
N TYR A 38 2.09 4.15 -6.62
CA TYR A 38 3.45 4.13 -6.14
C TYR A 38 4.37 3.50 -7.17
N GLU A 39 5.36 4.27 -7.61
CA GLU A 39 6.38 3.80 -8.53
C GLU A 39 7.54 3.17 -7.75
N VAL A 40 7.80 1.89 -7.97
CA VAL A 40 8.93 1.16 -7.39
C VAL A 40 10.24 1.88 -7.68
N ARG A 41 11.09 1.99 -6.66
CA ARG A 41 12.44 2.49 -6.81
C ARG A 41 13.31 1.41 -7.44
N VAL A 42 13.95 1.75 -8.55
CA VAL A 42 14.95 0.88 -9.17
C VAL A 42 16.23 0.93 -8.34
N PRO A 43 16.71 -0.19 -7.79
CA PRO A 43 18.02 -0.26 -7.14
C PRO A 43 19.12 0.06 -8.16
N ASN A 44 20.19 0.73 -7.73
CA ASN A 44 21.39 0.95 -8.53
C ASN A 44 22.59 0.56 -7.65
N TYR A 45 23.09 -0.65 -7.86
CA TYR A 45 24.21 -1.28 -7.18
C TYR A 45 25.50 -1.17 -8.01
N GLY A 46 25.41 -1.07 -9.34
CA GLY A 46 26.55 -0.77 -10.22
C GLY A 46 26.46 -1.45 -11.60
N ASP A 47 27.50 -1.29 -12.41
CA ASP A 47 27.49 -1.69 -13.84
C ASP A 47 28.06 -3.11 -14.08
N GLU A 48 28.46 -3.85 -13.04
CA GLU A 48 28.98 -5.21 -13.18
C GLU A 48 27.85 -6.23 -13.42
N ASP A 49 28.12 -7.29 -14.20
CA ASP A 49 27.10 -8.29 -14.57
C ASP A 49 26.41 -8.94 -13.34
N GLU A 50 27.17 -9.21 -12.27
CA GLU A 50 26.63 -9.77 -11.03
C GLU A 50 25.75 -8.76 -10.27
N GLU A 51 26.14 -7.48 -10.24
CA GLU A 51 25.38 -6.40 -9.62
C GLU A 51 24.06 -6.16 -10.39
N ASN A 52 24.10 -6.19 -11.73
CA ASN A 52 22.90 -6.05 -12.57
C ASN A 52 21.89 -7.19 -12.38
N ILE A 53 22.36 -8.44 -12.24
CA ILE A 53 21.50 -9.59 -11.92
C ILE A 53 20.82 -9.37 -10.56
N GLN A 54 21.57 -8.89 -9.57
CA GLN A 54 21.03 -8.62 -8.24
C GLN A 54 20.03 -7.46 -8.24
N GLU A 55 20.30 -6.39 -9.00
CA GLU A 55 19.36 -5.28 -9.21
C GLU A 55 18.02 -5.77 -9.79
N SER A 56 18.06 -6.64 -10.81
CA SER A 56 16.85 -7.18 -11.43
C SER A 56 16.03 -8.03 -10.46
N VAL A 57 16.67 -8.88 -9.65
CA VAL A 57 15.97 -9.74 -8.66
C VAL A 57 15.33 -8.91 -7.55
N ASP A 58 16.06 -7.90 -7.05
CA ASP A 58 15.56 -6.99 -6.03
C ASP A 58 14.44 -6.10 -6.58
N LEU A 59 14.54 -5.65 -7.83
CA LEU A 59 13.51 -4.89 -8.51
C LEU A 59 12.21 -5.71 -8.63
N ASP A 60 12.28 -6.94 -9.15
CA ASP A 60 11.11 -7.81 -9.30
C ASP A 60 10.44 -8.09 -7.94
N SER A 61 11.25 -8.33 -6.91
CA SER A 61 10.78 -8.53 -5.54
C SER A 61 10.09 -7.28 -4.98
N ASN A 62 10.69 -6.10 -5.18
CA ASN A 62 10.11 -4.83 -4.77
C ASN A 62 8.81 -4.52 -5.54
N MET A 63 8.76 -4.84 -6.84
CA MET A 63 7.54 -4.70 -7.65
C MET A 63 6.39 -5.55 -7.13
N ALA A 64 6.65 -6.82 -6.81
CA ALA A 64 5.63 -7.67 -6.21
C ALA A 64 5.13 -7.10 -4.87
N MET A 65 6.04 -6.65 -4.02
CA MET A 65 5.69 -6.11 -2.70
C MET A 65 4.91 -4.80 -2.80
N VAL A 66 5.27 -3.89 -3.72
CA VAL A 66 4.52 -2.65 -3.95
C VAL A 66 3.10 -2.94 -4.39
N ASN A 67 2.91 -3.79 -5.40
CA ASN A 67 1.56 -4.15 -5.88
C ASN A 67 0.67 -4.72 -4.76
N GLU A 68 1.23 -5.55 -3.88
CA GLU A 68 0.49 -6.09 -2.73
C GLU A 68 0.11 -5.00 -1.72
N LEU A 69 1.06 -4.13 -1.38
CA LEU A 69 0.86 -3.04 -0.43
C LEU A 69 -0.14 -2.00 -0.96
N GLU A 70 -0.11 -1.68 -2.25
CA GLU A 70 -1.08 -0.80 -2.91
C GLU A 70 -2.48 -1.40 -2.92
N THR A 71 -2.59 -2.69 -3.21
CA THR A 71 -3.87 -3.40 -3.18
C THR A 71 -4.49 -3.33 -1.80
N LYS A 72 -3.71 -3.65 -0.76
CA LYS A 72 -4.15 -3.54 0.65
C LYS A 72 -4.51 -2.11 1.02
N LEU A 73 -3.70 -1.13 0.62
CA LEU A 73 -3.97 0.27 0.90
C LEU A 73 -5.31 0.72 0.31
N ARG A 74 -5.58 0.35 -0.94
CA ARG A 74 -6.85 0.64 -1.61
C ARG A 74 -8.04 -0.02 -0.90
N GLU A 75 -7.92 -1.29 -0.52
CA GLU A 75 -8.98 -1.99 0.22
C GLU A 75 -9.29 -1.32 1.57
N ILE A 76 -8.26 -0.86 2.27
CA ILE A 76 -8.40 -0.10 3.52
C ILE A 76 -9.09 1.24 3.26
N GLU A 77 -8.65 2.00 2.27
CA GLU A 77 -9.27 3.30 1.94
C GLU A 77 -10.75 3.13 1.53
N GLU A 78 -11.08 2.10 0.75
CA GLU A 78 -12.46 1.77 0.40
C GLU A 78 -13.28 1.35 1.62
N THR A 79 -12.70 0.55 2.52
CA THR A 79 -13.37 0.11 3.74
C THR A 79 -13.65 1.29 4.67
N LYS A 80 -12.65 2.16 4.89
CA LYS A 80 -12.82 3.40 5.64
C LYS A 80 -13.91 4.29 5.04
N LYS A 81 -14.00 4.37 3.72
CA LYS A 81 -15.06 5.10 3.03
C LYS A 81 -16.43 4.48 3.28
N LYS A 82 -16.58 3.16 3.16
CA LYS A 82 -17.83 2.44 3.47
C LYS A 82 -18.28 2.64 4.92
N ILE A 83 -17.32 2.67 5.86
CA ILE A 83 -17.61 2.94 7.28
C ILE A 83 -18.14 4.36 7.44
N LYS A 84 -17.48 5.36 6.85
CA LYS A 84 -17.92 6.76 6.86
C LYS A 84 -19.29 6.97 6.22
N ASP A 85 -19.55 6.29 5.11
CA ASP A 85 -20.80 6.38 4.36
C ASP A 85 -21.93 5.56 5.02
N GLY A 86 -21.65 4.82 6.10
CA GLY A 86 -22.63 3.95 6.77
C GLY A 86 -23.13 2.80 5.88
N THR A 87 -22.31 2.39 4.91
CA THR A 87 -22.59 1.29 3.97
C THR A 87 -21.75 0.05 4.25
N TYR A 88 -20.82 0.12 5.20
CA TYR A 88 -20.02 -1.04 5.60
C TYR A 88 -20.89 -2.18 6.14
N GLY A 89 -20.71 -3.38 5.58
CA GLY A 89 -21.50 -4.56 5.93
C GLY A 89 -22.92 -4.61 5.34
N LYS A 90 -23.32 -3.64 4.50
CA LYS A 90 -24.54 -3.75 3.68
C LYS A 90 -24.22 -4.55 2.43
N THR A 91 -24.39 -5.86 2.49
CA THR A 91 -24.59 -6.68 1.30
C THR A 91 -25.99 -6.36 0.76
N ASN A 92 -26.07 -5.92 -0.50
CA ASN A 92 -27.33 -5.89 -1.25
C ASN A 92 -27.60 -7.28 -1.84
#